data_AF-A0A2R7SY64-F1
#
_entry.id   AF-A0A2R7SY64-F1
#
_cell.length_a   1.000
_cell.length_b   1.000
_cell.length_c   1.000
_cell.angle_alpha   90.00
_cell.angle_beta   90.00
_cell.angle_gamma   90.00
#
_symmetry.space_group_name_H-M   'P 1'
#
loop_
_entity.id
_entity.type
_entity.pdbx_description
1 polymer ?
#
loop_
_entity_poly.entity_id
_entity_poly.type
_entity_poly.pdbx_seq_one_letter_code
_entity_poly.pdbx_strand_id
1 'polypeptide(L)' 'MPKRALEHAPLLFTRDARGELLVGGQRLSVLAERVGQTPFYAYDRSLLRDRVAELRAALPAGIELHYA' A
#
# COMPACT_ATOMS: atom_id res chain seq x y z
N MET A 1 -15.65 -17.86 -25.09
CA MET A 1 -14.74 -16.73 -24.75
C MET A 1 -14.06 -17.06 -23.44
N PRO A 2 -12.72 -17.01 -23.32
CA PRO A 2 -12.06 -17.25 -22.04
C PRO A 2 -12.37 -16.11 -21.06
N LYS A 3 -12.72 -16.46 -19.81
CA LYS A 3 -12.97 -15.49 -18.73
C LYS A 3 -11.65 -14.80 -18.38
N ARG A 4 -11.58 -13.48 -18.54
CA ARG A 4 -10.40 -12.68 -18.21
C ARG A 4 -10.04 -12.91 -16.74
N ALA A 5 -8.79 -13.26 -16.46
CA ALA A 5 -8.33 -13.46 -15.09
C ALA A 5 -8.52 -12.16 -14.30
N LEU A 6 -9.01 -12.26 -13.07
CA LEU A 6 -9.07 -11.12 -12.19
C LEU A 6 -7.64 -10.77 -11.78
N GLU A 7 -7.16 -9.61 -12.23
CA GLU A 7 -5.86 -9.09 -11.86
C GLU A 7 -5.96 -8.40 -10.51
N HIS A 8 -5.07 -8.77 -9.58
CA HIS A 8 -4.93 -8.07 -8.32
C HIS A 8 -4.42 -6.64 -8.60
N ALA A 9 -4.85 -5.68 -7.77
CA ALA A 9 -4.31 -4.33 -7.84
C ALA A 9 -2.77 -4.34 -7.74
N PRO A 10 -2.06 -3.39 -8.38
CA PRO A 10 -0.61 -3.34 -8.31
C PRO A 10 -0.11 -3.35 -6.87
N LEU A 11 0.91 -4.16 -6.59
CA LEU A 11 1.55 -4.18 -5.28
C LEU A 11 2.50 -2.98 -5.20
N LEU A 12 2.13 -1.97 -4.39
CA LEU A 12 2.87 -0.71 -4.28
C LEU A 12 4.01 -0.77 -3.25
N PHE A 13 4.10 -1.84 -2.46
CA PHE A 13 5.17 -2.03 -1.48
C PHE A 13 6.49 -2.38 -2.18
N THR A 14 7.57 -1.79 -1.69
CA THR A 14 8.92 -2.17 -2.12
C THR A 14 9.33 -3.51 -1.52
N ARG A 15 10.34 -4.13 -2.12
CA ARG A 15 10.93 -5.37 -1.65
C ARG A 15 12.40 -5.18 -1.37
N ASP A 16 12.91 -5.89 -0.38
CA ASP A 16 14.35 -5.96 -0.15
C ASP A 16 15.05 -6.87 -1.18
N ALA A 17 16.38 -6.99 -1.08
CA ALA A 17 17.18 -7.83 -1.97
C ALA A 17 16.84 -9.33 -1.91
N ARG A 18 16.13 -9.79 -0.88
CA ARG A 18 15.65 -11.17 -0.72
C ARG A 18 14.19 -11.34 -1.16
N GLY A 19 13.56 -10.27 -1.63
CA GLY A 19 12.17 -10.26 -2.07
C GLY A 19 11.15 -10.06 -0.95
N GLU A 20 11.58 -9.79 0.30
CA GLU A 20 10.68 -9.55 1.43
C GLU A 20 10.03 -8.17 1.34
N LEU A 21 8.74 -8.07 1.66
CA LEU A 21 8.03 -6.80 1.65
C LEU A 21 8.56 -5.85 2.71
N LEU A 22 8.70 -4.58 2.31
CA LEU A 22 9.03 -3.47 3.19
C LEU A 22 7.79 -2.60 3.42
N VAL A 23 7.45 -2.36 4.68
CA VAL A 23 6.40 -1.42 5.11
C VAL A 23 7.06 -0.34 5.96
N GLY A 24 7.02 0.90 5.49
CA GLY A 24 7.73 2.01 6.14
C GLY A 24 9.24 1.79 6.21
N GLY A 25 9.80 1.06 5.23
CA GLY A 25 11.21 0.64 5.21
C GLY A 25 11.55 -0.54 6.14
N GLN A 26 10.57 -1.11 6.84
CA GLN A 26 10.77 -2.27 7.73
C GLN A 26 10.33 -3.57 7.07
N ARG A 27 11.13 -4.63 7.25
CA ARG A 27 10.78 -5.98 6.81
C ARG A 27 9.51 -6.47 7.50
N LEU A 28 8.61 -7.10 6.73
CA LEU A 28 7.34 -7.60 7.21
C LEU A 28 7.49 -8.61 8.37
N SER A 29 8.51 -9.47 8.35
CA SER A 29 8.84 -10.41 9.43
C SER A 29 9.11 -9.71 10.76
N VAL A 30 9.87 -8.61 10.74
CA VAL A 30 10.18 -7.81 11.93
C VAL A 30 8.90 -7.17 12.49
N LEU A 31 7.99 -6.74 11.62
CA LEU A 31 6.69 -6.21 12.05
C LEU A 31 5.83 -7.31 12.69
N ALA A 32 5.79 -8.50 12.09
CA ALA A 32 5.05 -9.64 12.64
C ALA A 32 5.57 -10.05 14.02
N GLU A 33 6.89 -10.10 14.20
CA GLU A 33 7.53 -10.40 15.48
C GLU A 33 7.21 -9.34 16.54
N ARG A 34 7.26 -8.05 16.17
CA ARG A 34 6.94 -6.94 17.08
C ARG A 34 5.48 -6.92 17.52
N VAL A 35 4.56 -7.26 16.61
CA VAL A 35 3.13 -7.37 16.94
C VAL A 35 2.87 -8.61 17.81
N GLY A 36 3.69 -9.67 17.65
CA GLY A 36 3.65 -10.88 18.47
C GLY A 36 2.54 -11.86 18.10
N GLN A 37 1.68 -11.52 17.14
CA GLN A 37 0.59 -12.38 16.68
C GLN A 37 0.18 -12.09 15.22
N THR A 38 -0.43 -13.08 14.59
CA THR A 38 -1.08 -12.97 13.28
C THR A 38 -2.54 -13.40 13.37
N PRO A 39 -3.48 -12.80 12.61
CA PRO A 39 -3.25 -11.79 11.57
C PRO A 39 -3.04 -10.38 12.14
N PHE A 40 -2.33 -9.54 11.39
CA PHE A 40 -2.24 -8.10 11.63
C PHE A 40 -2.36 -7.34 10.31
N TYR A 41 -2.77 -6.08 10.39
CA TYR A 41 -2.79 -5.16 9.25
C TYR A 41 -1.58 -4.22 9.34
N ALA A 42 -0.96 -3.98 8.19
CA ALA A 42 0.17 -3.06 8.07
C ALA A 42 -0.09 -2.08 6.93
N TYR A 43 0.11 -0.80 7.21
CA TYR A 43 -0.07 0.29 6.25
C TYR A 43 1.24 1.08 6.18
N ASP A 44 1.62 1.47 4.96
CA ASP A 44 2.73 2.40 4.75
C ASP A 44 2.18 3.81 4.59
N ARG A 45 2.54 4.71 5.50
CA ARG A 45 2.08 6.11 5.49
C ARG A 45 2.58 6.86 4.27
N SER A 46 3.76 6.55 3.73
CA SER A 46 4.23 7.22 2.51
C SER A 46 3.37 6.82 1.32
N LEU A 47 3.08 5.53 1.15
CA LEU A 47 2.22 5.05 0.06
C LEU A 47 0.82 5.66 0.12
N LEU A 48 0.24 5.78 1.32
CA LEU A 48 -1.05 6.46 1.49
C LEU A 48 -0.99 7.93 1.09
N ARG A 49 0.04 8.66 1.54
CA ARG A 49 0.23 10.07 1.18
C ARG A 49 0.42 10.25 -0.32
N ASP A 50 1.27 9.42 -0.92
CA ASP A 50 1.59 9.50 -2.34
C ASP A 50 0.33 9.23 -3.17
N ARG A 51 -0.50 8.27 -2.75
CA ARG A 51 -1.80 8.00 -3.39
C ARG A 51 -2.78 9.17 -3.30
N VAL A 52 -2.85 9.84 -2.15
CA VAL A 52 -3.68 11.05 -1.99
C VAL A 52 -3.15 12.19 -2.86
N ALA A 53 -1.82 12.35 -2.95
CA ALA A 53 -1.19 13.36 -3.79
C ALA A 53 -1.46 13.12 -5.28
N GLU A 54 -1.35 11.88 -5.75
CA GLU A 54 -1.73 11.47 -7.12
C GLU A 54 -3.18 11.83 -7.43
N LEU A 55 -4.10 11.46 -6.54
CA LEU A 55 -5.52 11.78 -6.71
C LEU A 55 -5.75 13.29 -6.77
N ARG A 56 -5.06 14.05 -5.91
CA ARG A 56 -5.18 15.50 -5.85
C ARG A 56 -4.64 16.19 -7.08
N ALA A 57 -3.52 15.72 -7.64
CA ALA A 57 -2.94 16.24 -8.87
C ALA A 57 -3.84 16.00 -10.08
N ALA A 58 -4.67 14.95 -10.06
CA ALA A 58 -5.62 14.63 -11.13
C ALA A 58 -6.93 15.45 -11.08
N LEU A 59 -7.15 16.25 -10.03
CA LEU A 59 -8.40 16.97 -9.80
C LEU A 59 -8.19 18.48 -9.76
N PRO A 60 -9.17 19.28 -10.23
CA PRO A 60 -9.17 20.72 -10.02
C PRO A 60 -9.04 21.10 -8.55
N ALA A 61 -8.32 22.19 -8.27
CA ALA A 61 -8.04 22.65 -6.90
C ALA A 61 -9.30 22.92 -6.06
N GLY A 62 -10.41 23.32 -6.69
CA GLY A 62 -11.68 23.61 -6.03
C GLY A 62 -12.51 22.38 -5.61
N ILE A 63 -12.09 21.16 -5.94
CA ILE A 63 -12.79 19.94 -5.51
C ILE A 63 -12.33 19.53 -4.12
N GLU A 64 -13.19 19.51 -3.12
CA GLU A 64 -12.84 19.00 -1.79
C GLU A 64 -12.75 17.45 -1.79
N LEU A 65 -11.77 16.90 -1.06
CA LEU A 65 -11.63 15.45 -0.86
C LEU A 65 -12.10 15.08 0.53
N HIS A 66 -13.03 14.13 0.57
CA HIS A 66 -13.44 13.47 1.80
C HIS A 66 -13.07 11.99 1.70
N TYR A 67 -12.35 11.51 2.70
CA TYR A 67 -12.11 10.09 2.89
C TYR A 67 -13.29 9.52 3.69
N ALA A 68 -13.92 8.46 3.16
CA ALA A 68 -15.08 7.80 3.76
C ALA A 68 -14.70 6.89 4.92
#